data_AF-A0A965EN85-F1
#
_entry.id   AF-A0A965EN85-F1
#
_cell.length_a   1.000
_cell.length_b   1.000
_cell.length_c   1.000
_cell.angle_alpha   90.00
_cell.angle_beta   90.00
_cell.angle_gamma   90.00
#
_symmetry.space_group_name_H-M   'P 1'
#
loop_
_entity.id
_entity.type
_entity.pdbx_description
1 polymer ?
#
loop_
_entity_poly.entity_id
_entity_poly.type
_entity_poly.pdbx_seq_one_letter_code
_entity_poly.pdbx_strand_id
1 'polypeptide(L)'
;MNNRSTIPASASLVSSNAQASRLCIRGLWAFALTVPLFCDSPLAPATAAEPILGSRQFSSRRQPAPRAEQLPTSKIIVPDAFELLEGERPDFAAAAAAAAQTPAAGAAGTDQQSSSTGWSQLIAASTLTDEIKDAEIALKKITATQTDFSRSISSAIDSFSLVAVAFGLIHVHDDREGDIRSSWKQQAAGLRDRFARAASECDREGSKAYDAARAGADDLTALIRGETITAEPDKNQPFQWSRLCDRAVLMRRIDRADKTLTAGTATAEAMEDAPEQLRHEAEMVAVLGELIIQEEFIDWDDDAYRELAATMRDEAVRCRDALGEKKADPARQAAKAIKQSCSSCHSEYR
;
A
#
# COMPACT_ATOMS: atom_id res chain seq x y z
N MET A 1 -60.30 55.12 -22.81
CA MET A 1 -60.68 53.99 -21.93
C MET A 1 -59.43 53.63 -21.12
N ASN A 2 -59.07 54.36 -20.06
CA ASN A 2 -59.59 54.36 -18.67
C ASN A 2 -59.57 52.99 -17.95
N ASN A 3 -58.56 52.77 -17.10
CA ASN A 3 -58.61 52.55 -15.63
C ASN A 3 -57.34 51.79 -15.18
N ARG A 4 -56.43 52.34 -14.35
CA ARG A 4 -56.46 52.57 -12.89
C ARG A 4 -56.74 51.33 -12.03
N SER A 5 -55.74 50.98 -11.18
CA SER A 5 -55.83 50.70 -9.72
C SER A 5 -54.57 49.94 -9.25
N THR A 6 -53.62 50.52 -8.51
CA THR A 6 -53.52 50.74 -7.03
C THR A 6 -53.32 49.47 -6.16
N ILE A 7 -52.07 49.23 -5.70
CA ILE A 7 -51.54 49.13 -4.30
C ILE A 7 -52.61 48.84 -3.19
N PRO A 8 -52.41 47.95 -2.17
CA PRO A 8 -51.36 48.13 -1.16
C PRO A 8 -50.71 46.95 -0.41
N ALA A 9 -49.68 47.34 0.34
CA ALA A 9 -48.92 46.63 1.36
C ALA A 9 -49.68 46.40 2.68
N SER A 10 -49.23 45.39 3.42
CA SER A 10 -49.47 45.13 4.86
C SER A 10 -48.17 44.54 5.43
N ALA A 11 -47.35 45.26 6.22
CA ALA A 11 -47.49 45.60 7.64
C ALA A 11 -47.24 44.43 8.63
N SER A 12 -46.13 44.61 9.36
CA SER A 12 -45.54 43.96 10.54
C SER A 12 -46.43 43.39 11.66
N LEU A 13 -45.87 42.41 12.39
CA LEU A 13 -45.96 42.18 13.85
C LEU A 13 -44.81 41.23 14.25
N VAL A 14 -43.67 41.71 14.75
CA VAL A 14 -43.25 41.73 16.17
C VAL A 14 -43.86 40.64 17.06
N SER A 15 -43.05 39.69 17.52
CA SER A 15 -42.97 39.35 18.95
C SER A 15 -41.67 38.62 19.30
N SER A 16 -40.91 39.23 20.22
CA SER A 16 -39.90 38.60 21.06
C SER A 16 -40.42 37.35 21.75
N ASN A 17 -39.56 36.36 21.96
CA ASN A 17 -39.45 35.79 23.30
C ASN A 17 -38.03 35.34 23.62
N ALA A 18 -37.51 35.89 24.70
CA ALA A 18 -36.26 35.52 25.31
C ALA A 18 -36.47 34.30 26.19
N GLN A 19 -35.50 33.39 26.23
CA GLN A 19 -35.25 32.58 27.43
C GLN A 19 -33.74 32.33 27.54
N ALA A 20 -33.11 33.27 28.24
CA ALA A 20 -31.85 33.04 28.93
C ALA A 20 -32.17 32.36 30.26
N SER A 21 -31.63 31.15 30.47
CA SER A 21 -31.53 30.56 31.80
C SER A 21 -30.06 30.50 32.19
N ARG A 22 -29.69 31.44 33.07
CA ARG A 22 -28.49 31.38 33.90
C ARG A 22 -28.69 30.32 34.95
N LEU A 23 -27.74 29.41 35.12
CA LEU A 23 -27.39 28.89 36.43
C LEU A 23 -25.86 28.88 36.57
N CYS A 24 -25.39 29.79 37.41
CA CYS A 24 -24.08 29.74 38.05
C CYS A 24 -23.96 28.46 38.89
N ILE A 25 -22.76 27.91 39.03
CA ILE A 25 -22.12 27.57 40.32
C ILE A 25 -20.64 27.23 40.06
N ARG A 26 -19.78 28.12 40.57
CA ARG A 26 -18.52 27.94 41.30
C ARG A 26 -17.65 26.71 41.01
N GLY A 27 -16.36 26.96 40.76
CA GLY A 27 -15.31 25.98 41.08
C GLY A 27 -13.94 26.28 40.47
N LEU A 28 -13.28 27.36 40.88
CA LEU A 28 -11.83 27.47 40.75
C LEU A 28 -11.18 26.35 41.58
N TRP A 29 -10.42 25.46 40.94
CA TRP A 29 -9.36 24.71 41.60
C TRP A 29 -8.09 24.81 40.75
N ALA A 30 -7.23 25.73 41.18
CA ALA A 30 -5.83 25.75 40.82
C ALA A 30 -5.14 24.58 41.53
N PHE A 31 -4.71 23.57 40.78
CA PHE A 31 -3.72 22.61 41.28
C PHE A 31 -2.33 23.15 40.97
N ALA A 32 -1.82 23.95 41.91
CA ALA A 32 -0.39 24.13 42.09
C ALA A 32 0.14 22.86 42.78
N LEU A 33 0.81 21.99 42.03
CA LEU A 33 1.61 20.92 42.61
C LEU A 33 3.07 21.36 42.66
N THR A 34 3.46 21.57 43.90
CA THR A 34 4.75 21.91 44.46
C THR A 34 5.82 20.90 44.05
N VAL A 35 6.95 21.42 43.57
CA VAL A 35 8.22 20.69 43.45
C VAL A 35 8.77 20.43 44.85
N PRO A 36 9.06 19.18 45.25
CA PRO A 36 9.98 18.94 46.35
C PRO A 36 11.42 18.87 45.81
N LEU A 37 12.19 19.91 46.13
CA LEU A 37 13.63 19.79 46.35
C LEU A 37 13.83 18.88 47.57
N PHE A 38 14.49 17.74 47.40
CA PHE A 38 15.11 17.02 48.51
C PHE A 38 16.51 16.55 48.15
N CYS A 39 17.37 16.70 49.15
CA CYS A 39 18.81 16.67 49.12
C CYS A 39 19.44 15.32 48.76
N ASP A 40 20.65 15.45 48.22
CA ASP A 40 21.80 14.56 48.35
C ASP A 40 21.83 13.69 49.62
N SER A 41 22.09 12.40 49.43
CA SER A 41 22.98 11.60 50.28
C SER A 41 23.31 10.23 49.64
N PRO A 42 24.43 9.60 50.03
CA PRO A 42 25.36 9.01 49.07
C PRO A 42 25.30 7.48 48.95
N LEU A 43 26.04 7.01 47.94
CA LEU A 43 26.36 5.64 47.56
C LEU A 43 26.44 4.62 48.70
N ALA A 44 25.80 3.47 48.48
CA ALA A 44 26.28 2.17 48.95
C ALA A 44 26.32 1.18 47.76
N PRO A 45 27.36 0.36 47.64
CA PRO A 45 27.61 -0.47 46.46
C PRO A 45 26.68 -1.70 46.45
N ALA A 46 25.92 -1.85 45.36
CA ALA A 46 25.21 -3.09 45.08
C ALA A 46 26.23 -4.16 44.66
N THR A 47 26.18 -5.25 45.42
CA THR A 47 26.85 -6.53 45.26
C THR A 47 26.80 -7.08 43.83
N ALA A 48 27.93 -7.65 43.41
CA ALA A 48 28.14 -8.33 42.15
C ALA A 48 27.03 -9.36 41.84
N ALA A 49 26.35 -9.16 40.72
CA ALA A 49 25.54 -10.17 40.06
C ALA A 49 26.46 -10.98 39.12
N GLU A 50 26.39 -12.30 39.24
CA GLU A 50 27.11 -13.26 38.42
C GLU A 50 26.76 -13.15 36.92
N PRO A 51 27.69 -13.45 36.00
CA PRO A 51 27.38 -13.48 34.59
C PRO A 51 26.58 -14.74 34.26
N ILE A 52 25.30 -14.57 33.91
CA ILE A 52 24.52 -15.58 33.20
C ILE A 52 25.12 -15.72 31.79
N LEU A 53 26.02 -16.68 31.63
CA LEU A 53 26.42 -17.25 30.36
C LEU A 53 25.20 -17.95 29.74
N GLY A 54 24.60 -17.37 28.69
CA GLY A 54 23.60 -18.13 27.94
C GLY A 54 22.62 -17.38 27.03
N SER A 55 23.00 -16.28 26.37
CA SER A 55 22.24 -15.78 25.22
C SER A 55 23.06 -15.92 23.94
N ARG A 56 23.03 -17.12 23.34
CA ARG A 56 23.50 -17.30 21.95
C ARG A 56 22.53 -16.56 21.02
N GLN A 57 22.92 -15.36 20.63
CA GLN A 57 22.41 -14.74 19.40
C GLN A 57 22.80 -15.64 18.23
N PHE A 58 21.85 -16.40 17.69
CA PHE A 58 22.02 -17.00 16.37
C PHE A 58 21.87 -15.89 15.32
N SER A 59 22.97 -15.18 15.06
CA SER A 59 23.13 -14.55 13.76
C SER A 59 23.37 -15.69 12.76
N SER A 60 22.37 -16.03 11.94
CA SER A 60 22.63 -16.82 10.75
C SER A 60 23.38 -15.94 9.75
N ARG A 61 24.67 -15.71 10.01
CA ARG A 61 25.59 -15.41 8.91
C ARG A 61 25.48 -16.60 7.98
N ARG A 62 24.75 -16.44 6.87
CA ARG A 62 24.85 -17.36 5.74
C ARG A 62 26.34 -17.48 5.45
N GLN A 63 26.88 -18.68 5.64
CA GLN A 63 28.24 -18.96 5.21
C GLN A 63 28.30 -18.63 3.71
N PRO A 64 29.34 -17.93 3.24
CA PRO A 64 29.54 -17.77 1.82
C PRO A 64 29.56 -19.16 1.17
N ALA A 65 28.91 -19.30 0.03
CA ALA A 65 28.90 -20.57 -0.70
C ALA A 65 30.36 -21.05 -0.88
N PRO A 66 30.67 -22.33 -0.60
CA PRO A 66 32.02 -22.84 -0.79
C PRO A 66 32.43 -22.62 -2.24
N ARG A 67 33.69 -22.23 -2.44
CA ARG A 67 34.25 -22.13 -3.80
C ARG A 67 34.18 -23.52 -4.44
N ALA A 68 33.86 -23.60 -5.73
CA ALA A 68 33.71 -24.86 -6.46
C ALA A 68 34.92 -25.81 -6.27
N GLU A 69 36.12 -25.23 -6.12
CA GLU A 69 37.39 -25.92 -5.87
C GLU A 69 37.47 -26.66 -4.51
N GLN A 70 36.59 -26.33 -3.56
CA GLN A 70 36.59 -26.85 -2.18
C GLN A 70 35.51 -27.92 -1.94
N LEU A 71 34.78 -28.32 -2.98
CA LEU A 71 33.78 -29.38 -2.88
C LEU A 71 34.45 -30.76 -2.85
N PRO A 72 34.07 -31.66 -1.91
CA PRO A 72 34.60 -33.01 -1.88
C PRO A 72 34.17 -33.76 -3.13
N THR A 73 35.13 -34.19 -3.95
CA THR A 73 34.86 -34.96 -5.17
C THR A 73 34.22 -36.29 -4.79
N SER A 74 32.98 -36.48 -5.23
CA SER A 74 32.24 -37.75 -5.07
C SER A 74 31.61 -38.10 -6.40
N LYS A 75 31.19 -39.35 -6.60
CA LYS A 75 30.48 -39.77 -7.82
C LYS A 75 29.19 -38.97 -8.11
N ILE A 76 28.73 -38.17 -7.16
CA ILE A 76 27.52 -37.35 -7.24
C ILE A 76 27.86 -35.84 -7.40
N ILE A 77 29.06 -35.42 -7.00
CA ILE A 77 29.51 -34.02 -7.04
C ILE A 77 30.83 -33.97 -7.82
N VAL A 78 30.70 -33.66 -9.10
CA VAL A 78 31.82 -33.50 -10.04
C VAL A 78 31.98 -32.01 -10.33
N PRO A 79 33.22 -31.48 -10.47
CA PRO A 79 33.45 -30.06 -10.75
C PRO A 79 32.80 -29.57 -12.05
N ASP A 80 32.64 -30.48 -13.02
CA ASP A 80 31.96 -30.22 -14.27
C ASP A 80 30.72 -31.11 -14.39
N ALA A 81 29.54 -30.48 -14.36
CA ALA A 81 28.26 -31.16 -14.50
C ALA A 81 28.08 -31.80 -15.89
N PHE A 82 28.85 -31.36 -16.90
CA PHE A 82 28.78 -31.91 -18.25
C PHE A 82 29.45 -33.29 -18.37
N GLU A 83 30.32 -33.68 -17.44
CA GLU A 83 30.90 -35.02 -17.41
C GLU A 83 29.89 -36.10 -16.99
N LEU A 84 28.79 -35.72 -16.32
CA LEU A 84 27.73 -36.63 -15.89
C LEU A 84 26.63 -36.84 -16.94
N LEU A 85 26.69 -36.12 -18.07
CA LEU A 85 25.71 -36.23 -19.14
C LEU A 85 26.16 -37.26 -20.17
N GLU A 86 25.57 -38.47 -20.10
CA GLU A 86 25.73 -39.51 -21.12
C GLU A 86 24.66 -39.34 -22.21
N GLY A 87 25.10 -39.13 -23.46
CA GLY A 87 24.22 -39.02 -24.63
C GLY A 87 24.71 -38.00 -25.66
N GLU A 88 24.23 -38.11 -26.90
CA GLU A 88 24.54 -37.13 -27.94
C GLU A 88 23.87 -35.79 -27.58
N ARG A 89 24.67 -34.74 -27.42
CA ARG A 89 24.18 -33.40 -27.04
C ARG A 89 23.24 -32.90 -28.14
N PRO A 90 21.96 -32.60 -27.84
CA PRO A 90 21.04 -32.05 -28.83
C PRO A 90 21.61 -30.76 -29.42
N ASP A 91 21.57 -30.61 -30.74
CA ASP A 91 21.99 -29.38 -31.40
C ASP A 91 20.92 -28.30 -31.22
N PHE A 92 21.06 -27.53 -30.13
CA PHE A 92 20.18 -26.41 -29.83
C PHE A 92 20.29 -25.25 -30.83
N ALA A 93 21.39 -25.17 -31.62
CA ALA A 93 21.52 -24.19 -32.68
C ALA A 93 20.65 -24.57 -33.89
N ALA A 94 20.57 -25.88 -34.21
CA ALA A 94 19.64 -26.39 -35.21
C ALA A 94 18.17 -26.21 -34.80
N ALA A 95 17.84 -26.38 -33.52
CA ALA A 95 16.48 -26.14 -33.00
C ALA A 95 16.06 -24.67 -33.07
N ALA A 96 16.98 -23.73 -32.77
CA ALA A 96 16.74 -22.30 -32.89
C ALA A 96 16.61 -21.85 -34.37
N ALA A 97 17.39 -22.45 -35.27
CA ALA A 97 17.32 -22.17 -36.71
C ALA A 97 16.04 -22.73 -37.36
N ALA A 98 15.50 -23.85 -36.87
CA ALA A 98 14.24 -24.41 -37.33
C ALA A 98 13.02 -23.57 -36.89
N ALA A 99 13.07 -22.96 -35.70
CA ALA A 99 12.03 -22.04 -35.22
C ALA A 99 11.95 -20.73 -36.03
N ALA A 100 13.06 -20.30 -36.64
CA ALA A 100 13.15 -19.06 -37.41
C ALA A 100 12.68 -19.17 -38.89
N GLN A 101 12.34 -20.37 -39.38
CA GLN A 101 12.08 -20.62 -40.82
C GLN A 101 10.69 -21.16 -41.15
N THR A 102 9.71 -21.08 -40.24
CA THR A 102 8.33 -21.48 -40.56
C THR A 102 7.50 -20.26 -40.98
N PRO A 103 7.01 -20.17 -42.25
CA PRO A 103 6.00 -19.18 -42.62
C PRO A 103 4.66 -19.59 -42.02
N ALA A 104 3.99 -18.65 -41.35
CA ALA A 104 2.67 -18.85 -40.76
C ALA A 104 1.61 -19.14 -41.84
N ALA A 105 1.18 -20.40 -41.92
CA ALA A 105 -0.08 -20.79 -42.55
C ALA A 105 -1.15 -20.91 -41.46
N GLY A 106 -2.28 -20.24 -41.69
CA GLY A 106 -3.32 -19.98 -40.69
C GLY A 106 -3.83 -21.20 -39.94
N ALA A 107 -3.85 -21.05 -38.61
CA ALA A 107 -4.72 -21.79 -37.72
C ALA A 107 -5.53 -20.75 -36.93
N ALA A 108 -6.84 -20.79 -37.07
CA ALA A 108 -7.78 -20.08 -36.23
C ALA A 108 -7.62 -20.60 -34.79
N GLY A 109 -6.85 -19.87 -34.00
CA GLY A 109 -6.76 -20.01 -32.56
C GLY A 109 -7.41 -18.78 -31.95
N THR A 110 -8.41 -19.02 -31.11
CA THR A 110 -9.01 -18.06 -30.19
C THR A 110 -7.99 -17.03 -29.72
N ASP A 111 -8.32 -15.77 -29.91
CA ASP A 111 -7.66 -14.63 -29.29
C ASP A 111 -7.57 -14.89 -27.78
N GLN A 112 -6.45 -15.45 -27.33
CA GLN A 112 -5.96 -15.21 -26.00
C GLN A 112 -5.34 -13.82 -26.05
N GLN A 113 -6.25 -12.86 -26.10
CA GLN A 113 -5.99 -11.46 -25.92
C GLN A 113 -5.47 -11.34 -24.50
N SER A 114 -4.14 -11.40 -24.36
CA SER A 114 -3.45 -10.72 -23.26
C SER A 114 -3.67 -9.22 -23.48
N SER A 115 -4.92 -8.79 -23.29
CA SER A 115 -5.19 -7.40 -22.98
C SER A 115 -4.40 -7.13 -21.72
N SER A 116 -3.26 -6.46 -21.83
CA SER A 116 -2.67 -5.78 -20.69
C SER A 116 -3.77 -4.92 -20.10
N THR A 117 -4.40 -5.39 -19.03
CA THR A 117 -5.49 -4.68 -18.35
C THR A 117 -4.93 -3.31 -17.99
N GLY A 118 -5.46 -2.26 -18.63
CA GLY A 118 -4.98 -0.91 -18.34
C GLY A 118 -5.23 -0.60 -16.87
N TRP A 119 -4.25 -0.08 -16.15
CA TRP A 119 -4.35 0.18 -14.71
C TRP A 119 -5.58 1.04 -14.34
N SER A 120 -6.02 1.91 -15.26
CA SER A 120 -7.23 2.72 -15.15
C SER A 120 -8.55 1.92 -15.11
N GLN A 121 -8.53 0.64 -15.49
CA GLN A 121 -9.69 -0.26 -15.39
C GLN A 121 -9.82 -0.86 -13.98
N LEU A 122 -8.74 -0.88 -13.22
CA LEU A 122 -8.68 -1.48 -11.88
C LEU A 122 -8.95 -0.46 -10.78
N ILE A 123 -8.44 0.77 -10.94
CA ILE A 123 -8.50 1.81 -9.93
C ILE A 123 -8.81 3.17 -10.54
N ALA A 124 -9.62 3.96 -9.84
CA ALA A 124 -9.90 5.35 -10.20
C ALA A 124 -8.78 6.29 -9.73
N ALA A 125 -8.58 7.38 -10.47
CA ALA A 125 -7.64 8.43 -10.11
C ALA A 125 -7.95 9.08 -8.73
N SER A 126 -9.23 9.19 -8.39
CA SER A 126 -9.68 9.69 -7.08
C SER A 126 -9.22 8.78 -5.93
N THR A 127 -9.30 7.47 -6.10
CA THR A 127 -8.89 6.49 -5.09
C THR A 127 -7.39 6.56 -4.82
N LEU A 128 -6.56 6.70 -5.86
CA LEU A 128 -5.12 6.95 -5.69
C LEU A 128 -4.85 8.26 -4.94
N THR A 129 -5.63 9.30 -5.23
CA THR A 129 -5.49 10.61 -4.57
C THR A 129 -5.89 10.53 -3.10
N ASP A 130 -6.94 9.78 -2.77
CA ASP A 130 -7.43 9.63 -1.41
C ASP A 130 -6.50 8.74 -0.57
N GLU A 131 -5.91 7.68 -1.14
CA GLU A 131 -4.84 6.91 -0.46
C GLU A 131 -3.65 7.79 -0.06
N ILE A 132 -3.25 8.73 -0.94
CA ILE A 132 -2.14 9.66 -0.67
C ILE A 132 -2.51 10.62 0.49
N LYS A 133 -3.74 11.12 0.53
CA LYS A 133 -4.23 11.99 1.62
C LYS A 133 -4.36 11.25 2.94
N ASP A 134 -4.89 10.02 2.91
CA ASP A 134 -5.04 9.20 4.10
C ASP A 134 -3.68 8.85 4.71
N ALA A 135 -2.69 8.55 3.86
CA ALA A 135 -1.32 8.37 4.27
C ALA A 135 -0.71 9.63 4.89
N GLU A 136 -1.01 10.83 4.37
CA GLU A 136 -0.57 12.11 4.98
C GLU A 136 -1.11 12.26 6.40
N ILE A 137 -2.40 12.00 6.60
CA ILE A 137 -3.04 12.07 7.92
C ILE A 137 -2.37 11.09 8.89
N ALA A 138 -2.14 9.85 8.45
CA ALA A 138 -1.47 8.82 9.24
C ALA A 138 -0.02 9.20 9.58
N LEU A 139 0.75 9.64 8.58
CA LEU A 139 2.15 10.02 8.74
C LEU A 139 2.31 11.22 9.68
N LYS A 140 1.47 12.26 9.56
CA LYS A 140 1.48 13.41 10.49
C LYS A 140 1.30 12.97 11.94
N LYS A 141 0.43 11.99 12.19
CA LYS A 141 0.22 11.44 13.53
C LYS A 141 1.44 10.64 14.01
N ILE A 142 2.00 9.80 13.14
CA ILE A 142 3.16 8.95 13.48
C ILE A 142 4.41 9.81 13.74
N THR A 143 4.65 10.84 12.93
CA THR A 143 5.82 11.72 13.01
C THR A 143 5.58 12.95 13.89
N ALA A 144 4.51 12.96 14.70
CA ALA A 144 4.21 14.09 15.58
C ALA A 144 5.29 14.29 16.64
N THR A 145 5.78 13.18 17.21
CA THR A 145 6.88 13.15 18.18
C THR A 145 7.80 11.97 17.91
N GLN A 146 9.04 12.04 18.40
CA GLN A 146 9.99 10.92 18.30
C GLN A 146 9.49 9.66 19.02
N THR A 147 8.75 9.82 20.11
CA THR A 147 8.17 8.71 20.88
C THR A 147 7.09 7.98 20.07
N ASP A 148 6.21 8.71 19.40
CA ASP A 148 5.15 8.14 18.58
C ASP A 148 5.75 7.40 17.37
N PHE A 149 6.75 8.01 16.73
CA PHE A 149 7.47 7.39 15.62
C PHE A 149 8.16 6.09 16.05
N SER A 150 8.90 6.11 17.16
CA SER A 150 9.64 4.93 17.64
C SER A 150 8.73 3.75 17.96
N ARG A 151 7.46 4.00 18.30
CA ARG A 151 6.44 2.96 18.54
C ARG A 151 5.75 2.48 17.26
N SER A 152 5.88 3.21 16.16
CA SER A 152 5.11 3.03 14.92
C SER A 152 5.99 3.03 13.67
N ILE A 153 7.25 2.60 13.78
CA ILE A 153 8.21 2.56 12.67
C ILE A 153 7.64 1.75 11.50
N SER A 154 7.13 0.54 11.76
CA SER A 154 6.55 -0.31 10.71
C SER A 154 5.36 0.37 10.01
N SER A 155 4.52 1.10 10.75
CA SER A 155 3.40 1.86 10.16
C SER A 155 3.87 3.04 9.32
N ALA A 156 5.00 3.67 9.68
CA ALA A 156 5.62 4.72 8.86
C ALA A 156 6.16 4.13 7.55
N ILE A 157 6.88 3.01 7.63
CA ILE A 157 7.39 2.28 6.45
C ILE A 157 6.22 1.90 5.54
N ASP A 158 5.17 1.27 6.08
CA ASP A 158 3.99 0.90 5.31
C ASP A 158 3.36 2.10 4.61
N SER A 159 3.18 3.21 5.32
CA SER A 159 2.56 4.41 4.78
C SER A 159 3.41 5.03 3.66
N PHE A 160 4.73 5.14 3.84
CA PHE A 160 5.61 5.65 2.80
C PHE A 160 5.69 4.72 1.58
N SER A 161 5.77 3.40 1.80
CA SER A 161 5.78 2.43 0.71
C SER A 161 4.47 2.45 -0.09
N LEU A 162 3.32 2.59 0.58
CA LEU A 162 2.03 2.71 -0.10
C LEU A 162 1.89 4.04 -0.86
N VAL A 163 2.39 5.15 -0.33
CA VAL A 163 2.46 6.42 -1.08
C VAL A 163 3.36 6.27 -2.31
N ALA A 164 4.49 5.57 -2.16
CA ALA A 164 5.38 5.29 -3.27
C ALA A 164 4.66 4.45 -4.35
N VAL A 165 3.95 3.39 -3.95
CA VAL A 165 3.09 2.58 -4.84
C VAL A 165 2.04 3.45 -5.54
N ALA A 166 1.34 4.33 -4.82
CA ALA A 166 0.35 5.23 -5.41
C ALA A 166 0.95 6.13 -6.49
N PHE A 167 2.13 6.72 -6.26
CA PHE A 167 2.83 7.49 -7.29
C PHE A 167 3.36 6.63 -8.45
N GLY A 168 3.77 5.39 -8.18
CA GLY A 168 4.09 4.42 -9.22
C GLY A 168 2.88 4.12 -10.11
N LEU A 169 1.71 3.89 -9.51
CA LEU A 169 0.46 3.67 -10.22
C LEU A 169 0.07 4.92 -11.01
N ILE A 170 0.13 6.10 -10.40
CA ILE A 170 -0.10 7.38 -11.09
C ILE A 170 0.81 7.52 -12.32
N HIS A 171 2.08 7.10 -12.24
CA HIS A 171 3.00 7.19 -13.38
C HIS A 171 2.51 6.36 -14.58
N VAL A 172 2.07 5.11 -14.35
CA VAL A 172 1.60 4.18 -15.38
C VAL A 172 0.10 4.27 -15.68
N HIS A 173 -0.65 5.07 -14.93
CA HIS A 173 -2.10 5.19 -15.06
C HIS A 173 -2.50 5.88 -16.38
N ASP A 174 -3.41 5.27 -17.12
CA ASP A 174 -4.03 5.89 -18.30
C ASP A 174 -5.13 6.86 -17.86
N ASP A 175 -4.73 8.07 -17.45
CA ASP A 175 -5.66 9.13 -17.05
C ASP A 175 -6.39 9.73 -18.26
N ARG A 176 -7.47 9.06 -18.68
CA ARG A 176 -8.29 9.47 -19.83
C ARG A 176 -9.16 10.69 -19.54
N GLU A 177 -9.49 10.92 -18.27
CA GLU A 177 -10.45 11.94 -17.84
C GLU A 177 -9.74 13.20 -17.31
N GLY A 178 -8.44 13.11 -16.99
CA GLY A 178 -7.64 14.23 -16.49
C GLY A 178 -7.86 14.49 -15.00
N ASP A 179 -8.26 13.45 -14.26
CA ASP A 179 -8.59 13.54 -12.84
C ASP A 179 -7.34 13.60 -11.95
N ILE A 180 -6.21 13.09 -12.44
CA ILE A 180 -4.94 13.17 -11.72
C ILE A 180 -4.38 14.57 -11.89
N ARG A 181 -3.98 15.21 -10.77
CA ARG A 181 -3.29 16.50 -10.80
C ARG A 181 -2.08 16.44 -11.73
N SER A 182 -2.03 17.33 -12.72
CA SER A 182 -0.97 17.35 -13.74
C SER A 182 0.44 17.45 -13.16
N SER A 183 0.62 18.20 -12.07
CA SER A 183 1.92 18.29 -11.38
C SER A 183 2.35 16.96 -10.74
N TRP A 184 1.40 16.18 -10.23
CA TRP A 184 1.68 14.84 -9.69
C TRP A 184 2.03 13.88 -10.81
N LYS A 185 1.26 13.87 -11.90
CA LYS A 185 1.51 13.00 -13.07
C LYS A 185 2.88 13.26 -13.70
N GLN A 186 3.29 14.52 -13.83
CA GLN A 186 4.60 14.91 -14.38
C GLN A 186 5.78 14.48 -13.50
N GLN A 187 5.63 14.54 -12.18
CA GLN A 187 6.68 14.20 -11.22
C GLN A 187 6.54 12.78 -10.64
N ALA A 188 5.58 11.98 -11.12
CA ALA A 188 5.15 10.74 -10.48
C ALA A 188 6.30 9.74 -10.27
N ALA A 189 7.16 9.54 -11.27
CA ALA A 189 8.31 8.64 -11.15
C ALA A 189 9.32 9.12 -10.10
N GLY A 190 9.58 10.44 -10.03
CA GLY A 190 10.49 11.00 -9.03
C GLY A 190 9.89 10.97 -7.62
N LEU A 191 8.60 11.28 -7.48
CA LEU A 191 7.88 11.23 -6.21
C LEU A 191 7.81 9.80 -5.67
N ARG A 192 7.53 8.82 -6.54
CA ARG A 192 7.63 7.39 -6.22
C ARG A 192 8.97 7.08 -5.59
N ASP A 193 10.08 7.44 -6.24
CA ASP A 193 11.42 7.12 -5.77
C ASP A 193 11.78 7.89 -4.49
N ARG A 194 11.28 9.13 -4.33
CA ARG A 194 11.44 9.95 -3.11
C ARG A 194 10.80 9.28 -1.90
N PHE A 195 9.56 8.79 -2.03
CA PHE A 195 8.84 8.14 -0.92
C PHE A 195 9.32 6.71 -0.67
N ALA A 196 9.75 5.98 -1.70
CA ALA A 196 10.44 4.70 -1.54
C ALA A 196 11.72 4.87 -0.69
N ARG A 197 12.50 5.93 -0.97
CA ARG A 197 13.68 6.27 -0.17
C ARG A 197 13.30 6.62 1.27
N ALA A 198 12.26 7.43 1.47
CA ALA A 198 11.78 7.76 2.81
C ALA A 198 11.40 6.50 3.62
N ALA A 199 10.74 5.52 3.00
CA ALA A 199 10.45 4.22 3.63
C ALA A 199 11.75 3.51 4.05
N SER A 200 12.74 3.42 3.15
CA SER A 200 14.04 2.77 3.44
C SER A 200 14.85 3.49 4.53
N GLU A 201 14.70 4.81 4.67
CA GLU A 201 15.36 5.61 5.70
C GLU A 201 14.73 5.40 7.09
N CYS A 202 13.42 5.09 7.13
CA CYS A 202 12.70 4.76 8.37
C CYS A 202 13.14 3.42 8.99
N ASP A 203 13.58 2.47 8.17
CA ASP A 203 14.04 1.14 8.62
C ASP A 203 15.40 1.19 9.35
N ARG A 204 16.12 2.31 9.24
CA ARG A 204 17.44 2.47 9.86
C ARG A 204 17.30 2.73 11.37
N GLU A 205 18.26 2.25 12.16
CA GLU A 205 18.29 2.53 13.59
C GLU A 205 18.79 3.96 13.89
N GLY A 206 18.17 4.60 14.90
CA GLY A 206 18.66 5.86 15.50
C GLY A 206 17.84 7.11 15.16
N SER A 207 18.25 8.26 15.72
CA SER A 207 17.51 9.54 15.60
C SER A 207 17.35 10.03 14.16
N LYS A 208 18.27 9.66 13.26
CA LYS A 208 18.21 10.02 11.84
C LYS A 208 16.98 9.45 11.12
N ALA A 209 16.45 8.30 11.57
CA ALA A 209 15.25 7.72 10.98
C ALA A 209 14.00 8.57 11.28
N TYR A 210 13.92 9.14 12.48
CA TYR A 210 12.84 10.07 12.83
C TYR A 210 12.91 11.36 11.99
N ASP A 211 14.10 11.94 11.85
CA ASP A 211 14.28 13.18 11.07
C ASP A 211 13.94 12.95 9.59
N ALA A 212 14.34 11.80 9.02
CA ALA A 212 14.00 11.41 7.66
C ALA A 212 12.49 11.19 7.47
N ALA A 213 11.85 10.46 8.40
CA ALA A 213 10.41 10.25 8.39
C ALA A 213 9.66 11.59 8.49
N ARG A 214 10.10 12.49 9.36
CA ARG A 214 9.49 13.81 9.51
C ARG A 214 9.62 14.63 8.24
N ALA A 215 10.81 14.67 7.63
CA ALA A 215 11.02 15.36 6.37
C ALA A 215 10.15 14.78 5.24
N GLY A 216 10.01 13.45 5.16
CA GLY A 216 9.12 12.82 4.19
C GLY A 216 7.63 13.16 4.41
N ALA A 217 7.19 13.24 5.66
CA ALA A 217 5.81 13.63 5.99
C ALA A 217 5.54 15.11 5.69
N ASP A 218 6.52 15.99 5.93
CA ASP A 218 6.45 17.41 5.60
C ASP A 218 6.46 17.62 4.07
N ASP A 219 7.27 16.86 3.31
CA ASP A 219 7.25 16.82 1.85
C ASP A 219 5.86 16.41 1.32
N LEU A 220 5.28 15.32 1.84
CA LEU A 220 3.93 14.90 1.45
C LEU A 220 2.88 15.97 1.75
N THR A 221 3.02 16.66 2.89
CA THR A 221 2.13 17.75 3.28
C THR A 221 2.23 18.95 2.32
N ALA A 222 3.44 19.34 1.94
CA ALA A 222 3.69 20.41 0.98
C ALA A 222 3.08 20.06 -0.39
N LEU A 223 3.25 18.80 -0.83
CA LEU A 223 2.71 18.32 -2.09
C LEU A 223 1.16 18.36 -2.13
N ILE A 224 0.49 17.97 -1.05
CA ILE A 224 -0.97 18.02 -0.93
C ILE A 224 -1.48 19.47 -0.94
N ARG A 225 -0.74 20.40 -0.31
CA ARG A 225 -1.01 21.85 -0.37
C ARG A 225 -0.80 22.46 -1.77
N GLY A 226 -0.19 21.71 -2.68
CA GLY A 226 0.07 22.14 -4.07
C GLY A 226 1.42 22.77 -4.31
N GLU A 227 2.34 22.65 -3.35
CA GLU A 227 3.73 22.96 -3.59
C GLU A 227 4.34 21.94 -4.57
N THR A 228 5.28 22.39 -5.39
CA THR A 228 5.95 21.52 -6.35
C THR A 228 7.25 21.02 -5.74
N ILE A 229 7.36 19.71 -5.55
CA ILE A 229 8.60 19.05 -5.15
C ILE A 229 9.28 18.56 -6.41
N THR A 230 10.47 19.08 -6.68
CA THR A 230 11.30 18.58 -7.78
C THR A 230 11.99 17.31 -7.31
N ALA A 231 11.51 16.18 -7.80
CA ALA A 231 12.12 14.88 -7.55
C ALA A 231 12.51 14.27 -8.90
N GLU A 232 13.81 14.06 -9.10
CA GLU A 232 14.28 13.35 -10.28
C GLU A 232 14.16 11.84 -10.06
N PRO A 233 13.64 11.08 -11.04
CA PRO A 233 13.62 9.63 -10.95
C PRO A 233 15.04 9.07 -10.93
N ASP A 234 15.24 7.93 -10.27
CA ASP A 234 16.51 7.22 -10.31
C ASP A 234 16.75 6.64 -11.70
N LYS A 235 17.72 7.21 -12.42
CA LYS A 235 18.09 6.80 -13.79
C LYS A 235 19.09 5.65 -13.80
N ASN A 236 19.62 5.25 -12.65
CA ASN A 236 20.70 4.27 -12.57
C ASN A 236 20.20 2.83 -12.64
N GLN A 237 18.91 2.58 -12.43
CA GLN A 237 18.35 1.22 -12.37
C GLN A 237 16.96 1.18 -13.04
N PRO A 238 16.61 0.08 -13.73
CA PRO A 238 15.28 -0.09 -14.27
C PRO A 238 14.26 -0.15 -13.13
N PHE A 239 13.08 0.45 -13.36
CA PHE A 239 12.00 0.42 -12.39
C PHE A 239 11.46 -1.01 -12.22
N GLN A 240 11.27 -1.43 -10.97
CA GLN A 240 10.67 -2.70 -10.60
C GLN A 240 9.73 -2.50 -9.41
N TRP A 241 8.53 -3.08 -9.48
CA TRP A 241 7.52 -2.94 -8.43
C TRP A 241 7.90 -3.62 -7.11
N SER A 242 8.53 -4.79 -7.18
CA SER A 242 8.96 -5.54 -6.00
C SER A 242 9.97 -4.80 -5.13
N ARG A 243 10.70 -3.85 -5.71
CA ARG A 243 11.65 -2.98 -5.00
C ARG A 243 10.99 -1.77 -4.35
N LEU A 244 9.79 -1.42 -4.80
CA LEU A 244 9.05 -0.28 -4.29
C LEU A 244 8.40 -0.59 -2.95
N CYS A 245 7.92 -1.83 -2.80
CA CYS A 245 7.13 -2.25 -1.67
C CYS A 245 7.16 -3.78 -1.51
N ASP A 246 7.43 -4.25 -0.30
CA ASP A 246 7.41 -5.68 0.00
C ASP A 246 5.99 -6.24 -0.09
N ARG A 247 5.85 -7.50 -0.55
CA ARG A 247 4.57 -8.23 -0.60
C ARG A 247 3.81 -8.16 0.74
N ALA A 248 4.52 -8.24 1.86
CA ALA A 248 3.91 -8.19 3.19
C ALA A 248 3.18 -6.86 3.49
N VAL A 249 3.69 -5.73 2.98
CA VAL A 249 3.03 -4.42 3.11
C VAL A 249 1.74 -4.40 2.29
N LEU A 250 1.79 -4.91 1.05
CA LEU A 250 0.62 -5.01 0.17
C LEU A 250 -0.45 -5.90 0.79
N MET A 251 -0.07 -7.05 1.35
CA MET A 251 -0.98 -7.96 2.04
C MET A 251 -1.64 -7.32 3.27
N ARG A 252 -0.91 -6.51 4.06
CA ARG A 252 -1.52 -5.76 5.18
C ARG A 252 -2.54 -4.72 4.71
N ARG A 253 -2.30 -4.08 3.56
CA ARG A 253 -3.28 -3.14 2.97
C ARG A 253 -4.51 -3.87 2.41
N ILE A 254 -4.32 -5.02 1.77
CA ILE A 254 -5.43 -5.89 1.30
C ILE A 254 -6.26 -6.41 2.48
N ASP A 255 -5.63 -6.88 3.57
CA ASP A 255 -6.34 -7.35 4.77
C ASP A 255 -7.21 -6.25 5.40
N ARG A 256 -6.75 -5.00 5.39
CA ARG A 256 -7.57 -3.86 5.81
C ARG A 256 -8.80 -3.67 4.92
N ALA A 257 -8.61 -3.74 3.60
CA ALA A 257 -9.69 -3.62 2.64
C ALA A 257 -10.71 -4.77 2.79
N ASP A 258 -10.24 -6.02 2.90
CA ASP A 258 -11.08 -7.21 3.11
C ASP A 258 -11.96 -7.08 4.35
N LYS A 259 -11.40 -6.57 5.46
CA LYS A 259 -12.16 -6.31 6.69
C LYS A 259 -13.24 -5.27 6.48
N THR A 260 -12.93 -4.16 5.82
CA THR A 260 -13.90 -3.10 5.52
C THR A 260 -15.01 -3.61 4.60
N LEU A 261 -14.65 -4.33 3.53
CA LEU A 261 -15.60 -4.93 2.58
C LEU A 261 -16.49 -5.98 3.24
N THR A 262 -15.91 -6.88 4.04
CA THR A 262 -16.66 -7.90 4.78
C THR A 262 -17.68 -7.26 5.72
N ALA A 263 -17.30 -6.21 6.44
CA ALA A 263 -18.19 -5.53 7.37
C ALA A 263 -19.28 -4.73 6.63
N GLY A 264 -18.90 -3.92 5.64
CA GLY A 264 -19.83 -3.02 4.94
C GLY A 264 -20.75 -3.70 3.93
N THR A 265 -20.45 -4.92 3.48
CA THR A 265 -21.35 -5.68 2.58
C THR A 265 -22.24 -6.69 3.31
N ALA A 266 -22.15 -6.77 4.64
CA ALA A 266 -22.87 -7.76 5.44
C ALA A 266 -24.39 -7.60 5.39
N THR A 267 -24.89 -6.36 5.31
CA THR A 267 -26.31 -6.04 5.14
C THR A 267 -26.50 -4.97 4.06
N ALA A 268 -27.73 -4.73 3.63
CA ALA A 268 -28.01 -3.67 2.65
C ALA A 268 -27.79 -2.28 3.27
N GLU A 269 -28.17 -2.12 4.54
CA GLU A 269 -28.04 -0.88 5.30
C GLU A 269 -26.56 -0.49 5.49
N ALA A 270 -25.71 -1.46 5.88
CA ALA A 270 -24.28 -1.22 6.05
C ALA A 270 -23.59 -0.78 4.74
N MET A 271 -24.14 -1.21 3.60
CA MET A 271 -23.63 -0.84 2.28
C MET A 271 -24.05 0.58 1.87
N GLU A 272 -25.23 1.01 2.30
CA GLU A 272 -25.74 2.36 2.06
C GLU A 272 -25.06 3.42 2.93
N ASP A 273 -24.53 3.04 4.10
CA ASP A 273 -23.86 3.95 5.03
C ASP A 273 -22.54 4.52 4.46
N ALA A 274 -21.79 3.73 3.69
CA ALA A 274 -20.47 4.11 3.19
C ALA A 274 -20.13 3.55 1.78
N PRO A 275 -20.97 3.78 0.75
CA PRO A 275 -20.82 3.16 -0.56
C PRO A 275 -19.51 3.53 -1.26
N GLU A 276 -19.07 4.79 -1.16
CA GLU A 276 -17.82 5.23 -1.79
C GLU A 276 -16.59 4.64 -1.09
N GLN A 277 -16.64 4.48 0.24
CA GLN A 277 -15.56 3.79 0.97
C GLN A 277 -15.46 2.33 0.54
N LEU A 278 -16.59 1.65 0.35
CA LEU A 278 -16.56 0.25 -0.10
C LEU A 278 -16.04 0.12 -1.53
N ARG A 279 -16.40 1.04 -2.43
CA ARG A 279 -15.84 1.07 -3.79
C ARG A 279 -14.34 1.29 -3.77
N HIS A 280 -13.90 2.27 -2.98
CA HIS A 280 -12.48 2.57 -2.78
C HIS A 280 -11.70 1.33 -2.33
N GLU A 281 -12.21 0.61 -1.32
CA GLU A 281 -11.54 -0.60 -0.82
C GLU A 281 -11.55 -1.74 -1.86
N ALA A 282 -12.63 -1.90 -2.63
CA ALA A 282 -12.68 -2.88 -3.71
C ALA A 282 -11.66 -2.57 -4.82
N GLU A 283 -11.51 -1.31 -5.21
CA GLU A 283 -10.48 -0.87 -6.17
C GLU A 283 -9.06 -1.13 -5.64
N MET A 284 -8.83 -0.89 -4.35
CA MET A 284 -7.54 -1.18 -3.73
C MET A 284 -7.22 -2.67 -3.72
N VAL A 285 -8.20 -3.55 -3.47
CA VAL A 285 -7.99 -5.00 -3.60
C VAL A 285 -7.68 -5.37 -5.06
N ALA A 286 -8.41 -4.80 -6.02
CA ALA A 286 -8.20 -5.09 -7.44
C ALA A 286 -6.78 -4.72 -7.89
N VAL A 287 -6.36 -3.47 -7.65
CA VAL A 287 -5.05 -3.01 -8.11
C VAL A 287 -3.90 -3.71 -7.39
N LEU A 288 -4.05 -4.02 -6.10
CA LEU A 288 -3.01 -4.71 -5.34
C LEU A 288 -2.95 -6.21 -5.69
N GLY A 289 -4.07 -6.83 -6.05
CA GLY A 289 -4.10 -8.18 -6.60
C GLY A 289 -3.37 -8.31 -7.93
N GLU A 290 -3.42 -7.27 -8.77
CA GLU A 290 -2.60 -7.19 -9.99
C GLU A 290 -1.12 -6.88 -9.69
N LEU A 291 -0.86 -6.05 -8.67
CA LEU A 291 0.49 -5.63 -8.34
C LEU A 291 1.37 -6.78 -7.82
N ILE A 292 0.80 -7.68 -7.02
CA ILE A 292 1.55 -8.77 -6.36
C ILE A 292 2.05 -9.85 -7.33
N ILE A 293 1.54 -9.88 -8.56
CA ILE A 293 1.95 -10.82 -9.62
C ILE A 293 2.86 -10.18 -10.67
N GLN A 294 3.28 -8.93 -10.47
CA GLN A 294 4.24 -8.29 -11.36
C GLN A 294 5.62 -8.98 -11.23
N GLU A 295 6.44 -8.85 -12.27
CA GLU A 295 7.78 -9.45 -12.31
C GLU A 295 8.60 -9.14 -11.04
N GLU A 296 9.40 -10.12 -10.62
CA GLU A 296 10.29 -10.05 -9.46
C GLU A 296 9.59 -9.96 -8.08
N PHE A 297 8.25 -10.07 -8.00
CA PHE A 297 7.59 -10.40 -6.74
C PHE A 297 7.79 -11.87 -6.37
N ILE A 298 7.63 -12.21 -5.09
CA ILE A 298 7.75 -13.60 -4.65
C ILE A 298 6.62 -14.43 -5.29
N ASP A 299 6.97 -15.57 -5.89
CA ASP A 299 6.08 -16.52 -6.59
C ASP A 299 5.48 -15.97 -7.91
N TRP A 300 6.07 -14.91 -8.49
CA TRP A 300 5.58 -14.26 -9.72
C TRP A 300 5.57 -15.17 -10.96
N ASP A 301 6.41 -16.19 -10.98
CA ASP A 301 6.59 -17.14 -12.09
C ASP A 301 5.75 -18.43 -11.90
N ASP A 302 5.01 -18.54 -10.81
CA ASP A 302 4.09 -19.65 -10.54
C ASP A 302 2.69 -19.33 -11.09
N ASP A 303 2.26 -20.12 -12.09
CA ASP A 303 0.96 -19.94 -12.74
C ASP A 303 -0.24 -20.10 -11.78
N ALA A 304 -0.15 -21.00 -10.79
CA ALA A 304 -1.23 -21.19 -9.82
C ALA A 304 -1.33 -20.00 -8.85
N TYR A 305 -0.19 -19.45 -8.41
CA TYR A 305 -0.18 -18.19 -7.64
C TYR A 305 -0.83 -17.05 -8.43
N ARG A 306 -0.45 -16.91 -9.70
CA ARG A 306 -1.00 -15.88 -10.59
C ARG A 306 -2.49 -16.02 -10.81
N GLU A 307 -3.00 -17.24 -10.99
CA GLU A 307 -4.43 -17.53 -11.14
C GLU A 307 -5.22 -17.17 -9.88
N LEU A 308 -4.71 -17.48 -8.69
CA LEU A 308 -5.35 -17.15 -7.42
C LEU A 308 -5.41 -15.62 -7.19
N ALA A 309 -4.32 -14.92 -7.47
CA ALA A 309 -4.26 -13.47 -7.38
C ALA A 309 -5.15 -12.77 -8.43
N ALA A 310 -5.17 -13.28 -9.66
CA ALA A 310 -6.06 -12.80 -10.72
C ALA A 310 -7.54 -13.00 -10.35
N THR A 311 -7.88 -14.14 -9.74
CA THR A 311 -9.25 -14.39 -9.23
C THR A 311 -9.64 -13.36 -8.18
N MET A 312 -8.77 -13.09 -7.21
CA MET A 312 -9.02 -12.05 -6.20
C MET A 312 -9.22 -10.66 -6.84
N ARG A 313 -8.36 -10.29 -7.80
CA ARG A 313 -8.48 -9.04 -8.56
C ARG A 313 -9.84 -8.94 -9.27
N ASP A 314 -10.24 -9.99 -9.97
CA ASP A 314 -11.46 -10.00 -10.78
C ASP A 314 -12.72 -9.96 -9.91
N GLU A 315 -12.74 -10.66 -8.77
CA GLU A 315 -13.83 -10.57 -7.79
C GLU A 315 -13.90 -9.18 -7.13
N ALA A 316 -12.76 -8.53 -6.93
CA ALA A 316 -12.72 -7.15 -6.44
C ALA A 316 -13.30 -6.15 -7.45
N VAL A 317 -12.99 -6.31 -8.74
CA VAL A 317 -13.62 -5.55 -9.83
C VAL A 317 -15.14 -5.78 -9.85
N ARG A 318 -15.60 -7.03 -9.76
CA ARG A 318 -17.04 -7.34 -9.68
C ARG A 318 -17.71 -6.72 -8.46
N CYS A 319 -17.02 -6.70 -7.31
CA CYS A 319 -17.52 -6.08 -6.09
C CYS A 319 -17.71 -4.57 -6.29
N ARG A 320 -16.70 -3.87 -6.82
CA ARG A 320 -16.76 -2.45 -7.15
C ARG A 320 -17.92 -2.16 -8.11
N ASP A 321 -18.06 -2.92 -9.18
CA ASP A 321 -19.10 -2.71 -10.19
C ASP A 321 -20.50 -2.92 -9.59
N ALA A 322 -20.68 -3.97 -8.77
CA ALA A 322 -21.93 -4.22 -8.06
C ALA A 322 -22.28 -3.09 -7.06
N LEU A 323 -21.29 -2.53 -6.36
CA LEU A 323 -21.46 -1.35 -5.50
C LEU A 323 -21.79 -0.11 -6.35
N GLY A 324 -21.20 0.03 -7.54
CA GLY A 324 -21.54 1.01 -8.58
C GLY A 324 -23.03 1.00 -8.92
N GLU A 325 -23.53 -0.19 -9.22
CA GLU A 325 -24.91 -0.46 -9.63
C GLU A 325 -25.90 -0.59 -8.46
N LYS A 326 -25.43 -0.44 -7.21
CA LYS A 326 -26.22 -0.59 -5.98
C LYS A 326 -26.89 -1.96 -5.85
N LYS A 327 -26.22 -3.02 -6.30
CA LYS A 327 -26.69 -4.40 -6.24
C LYS A 327 -26.13 -5.10 -5.00
N ALA A 328 -26.89 -5.08 -3.91
CA ALA A 328 -26.43 -5.56 -2.60
C ALA A 328 -26.03 -7.05 -2.58
N ASP A 329 -26.84 -7.94 -3.16
CA ASP A 329 -26.55 -9.38 -3.16
C ASP A 329 -25.30 -9.72 -3.99
N PRO A 330 -25.14 -9.24 -5.24
CA PRO A 330 -23.89 -9.40 -5.99
C PRO A 330 -22.66 -8.83 -5.28
N ALA A 331 -22.76 -7.63 -4.68
CA ALA A 331 -21.63 -7.03 -3.96
C ALA A 331 -21.19 -7.89 -2.77
N ARG A 332 -22.15 -8.43 -2.00
CA ARG A 332 -21.88 -9.36 -0.89
C ARG A 332 -21.27 -10.67 -1.36
N GLN A 333 -21.75 -11.23 -2.48
CA GLN A 333 -21.20 -12.46 -3.05
C GLN A 333 -19.75 -12.27 -3.50
N ALA A 334 -19.46 -11.16 -4.19
CA ALA A 334 -18.12 -10.81 -4.62
C ALA A 334 -17.17 -10.59 -3.42
N ALA A 335 -17.60 -9.84 -2.39
CA ALA A 335 -16.80 -9.66 -1.17
C ALA A 335 -16.49 -11.00 -0.47
N LYS A 336 -17.44 -11.93 -0.44
CA LYS A 336 -17.19 -13.30 0.08
C LYS A 336 -16.19 -14.07 -0.79
N ALA A 337 -16.24 -13.92 -2.11
CA ALA A 337 -15.34 -14.57 -3.05
C ALA A 337 -13.90 -14.04 -2.95
N ILE A 338 -13.72 -12.73 -2.70
CA ILE A 338 -12.41 -12.13 -2.35
C ILE A 338 -11.83 -12.85 -1.12
N LYS A 339 -12.59 -12.94 -0.03
CA LYS A 339 -12.15 -13.61 1.20
C LYS A 339 -11.83 -15.10 1.01
N GLN A 340 -12.59 -15.78 0.15
CA GLN A 340 -12.30 -17.16 -0.21
C GLN A 340 -10.98 -17.25 -0.97
N SER A 341 -10.70 -16.33 -1.89
CA SER A 341 -9.44 -16.25 -2.63
C SER A 341 -8.25 -16.06 -1.68
N CYS A 342 -8.38 -15.20 -0.66
CA CYS A 342 -7.36 -15.06 0.39
C CYS A 342 -7.09 -16.38 1.12
N SER A 343 -8.15 -17.16 1.41
CA SER A 343 -8.03 -18.43 2.12
C SER A 343 -7.38 -19.51 1.24
N SER A 344 -7.74 -19.57 -0.03
CA SER A 344 -7.16 -20.48 -1.02
C SER A 344 -5.69 -20.17 -1.30
N CYS A 345 -5.33 -18.88 -1.42
CA CYS A 345 -3.93 -18.49 -1.58
C CYS A 345 -3.11 -18.89 -0.34
N HIS A 346 -3.56 -18.55 0.87
CA HIS A 346 -2.81 -18.83 2.09
C HIS A 346 -2.69 -20.31 2.47
N SER A 347 -3.48 -21.22 1.88
CA SER A 347 -3.26 -22.66 2.06
C SER A 347 -2.01 -23.17 1.36
N GLU A 348 -1.54 -22.46 0.33
CA GLU A 348 -0.41 -22.88 -0.53
C GLU A 348 0.76 -21.89 -0.47
N TYR A 349 0.47 -20.58 -0.45
CA TYR A 349 1.42 -19.47 -0.54
C TYR A 349 1.23 -18.52 0.65
N ARG A 350 2.11 -18.58 1.66
CA ARG A 350 2.02 -17.77 2.89
C ARG A 350 3.10 -16.70 3.01
#